data_AF-A0A7X1WRK2-F1
#
_entry.id   AF-A0A7X1WRK2-F1
#
_cell.length_a   1.000
_cell.length_b   1.000
_cell.length_c   1.000
_cell.angle_alpha   90.00
_cell.angle_beta   90.00
_cell.angle_gamma   90.00
#
_symmetry.space_group_name_H-M   'P 1'
#
loop_
_entity.id
_entity.type
_entity.pdbx_description
1 polymer ?
#
loop_
_entity_poly.entity_id
_entity_poly.type
_entity_poly.pdbx_seq_one_letter_code
_entity_poly.pdbx_strand_id
1 'polypeptide(L)'
;MKSKYTALVGAVVALLISIALGMSLAGEFQAATVAEIQSAAADSKCAKQMLKDANRWGQEIRRRDLKHVMDQCVSIDNQSKAFE
;
A
#
# COMPACT_ATOMS: atom_id res chain seq x y z
N MET A 1 34.50 24.55 -17.63
CA MET A 1 34.39 23.07 -17.53
C MET A 1 33.62 22.63 -16.28
N LYS A 2 33.98 23.05 -15.05
CA LYS A 2 33.32 22.66 -13.78
C LYS A 2 31.77 22.75 -13.75
N SER A 3 31.19 23.82 -14.29
CA SER A 3 29.73 24.05 -14.30
C SER A 3 28.93 22.98 -15.08
N LYS A 4 29.48 22.46 -16.19
CA LYS A 4 28.82 21.41 -16.99
C LYS A 4 28.80 20.06 -16.25
N TYR A 5 29.85 19.75 -15.49
CA TYR A 5 29.92 18.53 -14.68
C TYR A 5 28.96 18.59 -13.48
N THR A 6 28.81 19.74 -12.83
CA THR A 6 27.83 19.91 -11.74
C THR A 6 26.38 19.78 -12.22
N ALA A 7 26.05 20.31 -13.40
CA ALA A 7 24.71 20.15 -13.98
C ALA A 7 24.43 18.67 -14.35
N LEU A 8 25.42 17.97 -14.89
CA LEU A 8 25.30 16.57 -15.28
C LEU A 8 25.16 15.66 -14.05
N VAL A 9 25.92 15.91 -13.00
CA VAL A 9 25.77 15.21 -11.71
C VAL A 9 24.39 15.48 -11.10
N GLY A 10 23.90 16.73 -11.11
CA GLY A 10 22.56 17.07 -10.62
C GLY A 10 21.45 16.32 -11.38
N ALA A 11 21.55 16.23 -12.70
CA ALA A 11 20.58 15.50 -13.52
C ALA A 11 20.60 13.98 -13.24
N VAL A 12 21.78 13.39 -13.07
CA VAL A 12 21.91 11.96 -12.73
C VAL A 12 21.32 11.68 -11.35
N VAL A 13 21.59 12.54 -10.35
CA VAL A 13 21.02 12.37 -9.01
C VAL A 13 19.49 12.46 -9.04
N ALA A 14 18.93 13.45 -9.74
CA ALA A 14 17.48 13.59 -9.88
C ALA A 14 16.84 12.36 -10.55
N LEU A 15 17.47 11.83 -11.59
CA LEU A 15 17.01 10.61 -12.27
C LEU A 15 17.01 9.40 -11.33
N LEU A 16 18.08 9.20 -10.56
CA LEU A 16 18.19 8.10 -9.60
C LEU A 16 17.11 8.17 -8.51
N ILE A 17 16.85 9.38 -7.98
CA ILE A 17 15.77 9.60 -7.00
C ILE A 17 14.42 9.24 -7.60
N SER A 18 14.17 9.66 -8.85
CA SER A 18 12.92 9.36 -9.57
C SER A 18 12.69 7.86 -9.74
N ILE A 19 13.74 7.12 -10.11
CA ILE A 19 13.70 5.66 -10.29
C ILE A 19 13.45 4.98 -8.94
N ALA A 20 14.14 5.39 -7.87
CA ALA A 20 13.97 4.82 -6.55
C ALA A 20 12.55 5.01 -6.00
N LEU A 21 11.97 6.20 -6.19
CA LEU A 21 10.58 6.48 -5.83
C LEU A 21 9.61 5.65 -6.68
N GLY A 22 9.83 5.57 -7.99
CA GLY A 22 9.00 4.77 -8.89
C GLY A 22 8.98 3.29 -8.53
N MET A 23 10.13 2.72 -8.18
CA MET A 23 10.26 1.33 -7.72
C MET A 23 9.51 1.09 -6.40
N SER A 24 9.58 2.05 -5.47
CA SER A 24 8.88 1.96 -4.19
C SER A 24 7.36 1.98 -4.38
N LEU A 25 6.85 2.85 -5.25
CA LEU A 25 5.42 2.90 -5.59
C LEU A 25 4.96 1.64 -6.33
N ALA A 26 5.77 1.11 -7.24
CA ALA A 26 5.42 -0.08 -8.02
C ALA A 26 5.10 -1.29 -7.11
N GLY A 27 5.81 -1.42 -5.98
CA GLY A 27 5.54 -2.46 -5.00
C GLY A 27 4.15 -2.39 -4.36
N GLU A 28 3.57 -1.19 -4.20
CA GLU A 28 2.23 -1.01 -3.62
C GLU A 28 1.11 -1.44 -4.58
N PHE A 29 1.33 -1.31 -5.89
CA PHE A 29 0.35 -1.67 -6.92
C PHE A 29 0.42 -3.13 -7.35
N GLN A 30 1.37 -3.90 -6.82
CA GLN A 30 1.40 -5.34 -7.03
C GLN A 30 0.27 -6.04 -6.27
N ALA A 31 -0.15 -7.17 -6.82
CA ALA A 31 -1.07 -8.08 -6.15
C ALA A 31 -0.53 -8.45 -4.75
N ALA A 32 -1.41 -8.34 -3.76
CA ALA A 32 -1.13 -8.81 -2.42
C ALA A 32 -1.10 -10.33 -2.40
N THR A 33 -0.15 -10.88 -1.66
CA THR A 33 -0.05 -12.30 -1.40
C THR A 33 -1.13 -12.74 -0.41
N VAL A 34 -1.45 -14.04 -0.41
CA VAL A 34 -2.41 -14.62 0.53
C VAL A 34 -1.98 -14.36 1.99
N ALA A 35 -0.68 -14.41 2.28
CA ALA A 35 -0.16 -14.14 3.63
C ALA A 35 -0.40 -12.68 4.05
N GLU A 36 -0.18 -11.71 3.15
CA GLU A 36 -0.46 -10.30 3.42
C GLU A 36 -1.96 -10.05 3.66
N ILE A 37 -2.82 -10.68 2.85
CA ILE A 37 -4.29 -10.59 3.00
C ILE A 37 -4.73 -11.20 4.33
N GLN A 38 -4.20 -12.37 4.70
CA GLN A 38 -4.51 -13.03 5.97
C GLN A 38 -4.06 -12.21 7.17
N SER A 39 -2.87 -11.61 7.09
CA SER A 39 -2.36 -10.71 8.14
C SER A 39 -3.25 -9.48 8.32
N ALA A 40 -3.72 -8.86 7.23
CA ALA A 40 -4.64 -7.73 7.30
C ALA A 40 -6.02 -8.10 7.87
N ALA A 41 -6.45 -9.35 7.69
CA ALA A 41 -7.73 -9.84 8.18
C ALA A 41 -7.69 -10.41 9.62
N ALA A 42 -6.51 -10.53 10.23
CA ALA A 42 -6.34 -11.30 11.47
C ALA A 42 -7.09 -10.68 12.66
N ASP A 43 -6.94 -9.37 12.85
CA ASP A 43 -7.38 -8.67 14.07
C ASP A 43 -8.57 -7.72 13.84
N SER A 44 -9.14 -7.69 12.63
CA SER A 44 -10.23 -6.78 12.28
C SER A 44 -11.39 -7.53 11.61
N LYS A 45 -12.57 -7.50 12.26
CA LYS A 45 -13.81 -8.07 11.70
C LYS A 45 -14.21 -7.29 10.43
N CYS A 46 -14.05 -5.97 10.44
CA CYS A 46 -14.27 -5.10 9.29
C CYS A 46 -13.36 -5.49 8.12
N ALA A 47 -12.04 -5.60 8.35
CA ALA A 47 -11.09 -5.89 7.28
C ALA A 47 -11.35 -7.28 6.68
N LYS A 48 -11.63 -8.26 7.54
CA LYS A 48 -12.01 -9.61 7.12
C LYS A 48 -13.24 -9.63 6.23
N GLN A 49 -14.25 -8.81 6.52
CA GLN A 49 -15.46 -8.74 5.70
C GLN A 49 -15.17 -8.07 4.34
N MET A 50 -14.50 -6.92 4.34
CA MET A 50 -14.17 -6.20 3.11
C MET A 50 -13.29 -7.04 2.17
N LEU A 51 -12.28 -7.74 2.69
CA LEU A 51 -11.39 -8.58 1.89
C LEU A 51 -12.10 -9.83 1.36
N LYS A 52 -13.05 -10.39 2.13
CA LYS A 52 -13.91 -11.48 1.63
C LYS A 52 -14.82 -11.01 0.50
N ASP A 53 -15.39 -9.82 0.62
CA ASP A 53 -16.23 -9.25 -0.42
C ASP A 53 -15.39 -9.00 -1.68
N ALA A 54 -14.22 -8.38 -1.57
CA ALA A 54 -13.30 -8.20 -2.70
C ALA A 54 -12.99 -9.52 -3.44
N ASN A 55 -12.69 -10.58 -2.69
CA ASN A 55 -12.48 -11.92 -3.27
C ASN A 55 -13.76 -12.46 -3.96
N ARG A 56 -14.93 -12.30 -3.32
CA ARG A 56 -16.22 -12.73 -3.88
C ARG A 56 -16.55 -12.03 -5.20
N TRP A 57 -16.17 -10.76 -5.34
CA TRP A 57 -16.35 -9.98 -6.56
C TRP A 57 -15.23 -10.20 -7.60
N GLY A 58 -14.25 -11.07 -7.32
CA GLY A 58 -13.12 -11.33 -8.19
C GLY A 58 -12.19 -10.12 -8.35
N GLN A 59 -12.15 -9.23 -7.36
CA GLN A 59 -11.28 -8.06 -7.40
C GLN A 59 -9.84 -8.45 -7.04
N GLU A 60 -8.89 -8.00 -7.83
CA GLU A 60 -7.47 -8.09 -7.48
C GLU A 60 -7.20 -7.20 -6.27
N ILE A 61 -6.80 -7.82 -5.16
CA ILE A 61 -6.41 -7.10 -3.95
C ILE A 61 -4.93 -6.74 -4.09
N ARG A 62 -4.61 -5.45 -4.11
CA ARG A 62 -3.22 -4.96 -4.15
C ARG A 62 -2.75 -4.61 -2.75
N ARG A 63 -1.44 -4.53 -2.56
CA ARG A 63 -0.85 -4.17 -1.25
C ARG A 63 -1.34 -2.80 -0.75
N ARG A 64 -1.54 -1.84 -1.66
CA ARG A 64 -2.15 -0.54 -1.35
C ARG A 64 -3.55 -0.68 -0.75
N ASP A 65 -4.36 -1.59 -1.29
CA ASP A 65 -5.74 -1.78 -0.85
C ASP A 65 -5.78 -2.35 0.57
N LEU A 66 -4.84 -3.24 0.92
CA LEU A 66 -4.69 -3.73 2.29
C LEU A 66 -4.44 -2.60 3.29
N LYS A 67 -3.56 -1.66 2.95
CA LYS A 67 -3.28 -0.50 3.80
C LYS A 67 -4.54 0.36 3.98
N HIS A 68 -5.25 0.62 2.90
CA HIS A 68 -6.49 1.41 2.95
C HIS A 68 -7.58 0.74 3.79
N VAL A 69 -7.77 -0.58 3.61
CA VAL A 69 -8.72 -1.37 4.40
C VAL A 69 -8.35 -1.31 5.88
N MET A 70 -7.08 -1.47 6.22
CA MET A 70 -6.64 -1.39 7.62
C MET A 70 -6.89 -0.03 8.25
N ASP A 71 -6.52 1.05 7.56
CA ASP A 71 -6.71 2.42 8.08
C ASP A 71 -8.20 2.72 8.30
N GLN A 72 -9.06 2.30 7.36
CA GLN A 72 -10.51 2.47 7.49
C GLN A 72 -11.10 1.62 8.62
N CYS A 73 -10.70 0.35 8.70
CA CYS A 73 -11.30 -0.59 9.63
C CYS A 73 -10.85 -0.40 11.08
N VAL A 74 -9.66 0.13 11.35
CA VAL A 74 -9.24 0.50 12.72
C VAL A 74 -10.21 1.51 13.34
N SER A 75 -10.65 2.51 12.56
CA SER A 75 -11.62 3.49 13.03
C SER A 75 -12.98 2.84 13.32
N ILE A 76 -13.43 1.93 12.46
CA ILE A 76 -14.72 1.23 12.60
C ILE A 76 -14.69 0.29 13.81
N ASP A 77 -13.64 -0.53 13.95
CA ASP A 77 -13.50 -1.48 15.05
C ASP A 77 -13.38 -0.76 16.41
N ASN A 78 -12.75 0.42 16.44
CA ASN A 78 -12.70 1.23 17.66
C ASN A 78 -14.07 1.84 18.01
N GLN A 79 -14.86 2.24 17.01
CA GLN A 79 -16.22 2.71 17.23
C GLN A 79 -17.16 1.58 17.66
N SER A 80 -17.01 0.37 17.10
CA SER A 80 -17.87 -0.76 17.46
C SER A 80 -17.69 -1.19 18.91
N LYS A 81 -16.48 -1.07 19.46
CA LYS A 81 -16.21 -1.31 20.88
C LYS A 81 -17.00 -0.39 21.82
N ALA A 82 -17.47 0.76 21.36
CA ALA A 82 -18.33 1.64 22.17
C ALA A 82 -19.76 1.11 22.32
N PHE A 83 -20.14 0.09 21.55
CA PHE A 83 -21.46 -0.54 21.52
C PHE A 83 -21.44 -2.02 21.93
N GLU A 84 -20.27 -2.54 22.32
CA GLU A 84 -20.10 -3.86 22.95
C GLU A 84 -20.02 -3.72 24.47
#